data_AF-A0A7T0RNE1-F1
#
_entry.id   AF-A0A7T0RNE1-F1
#
_cell.length_a   1.000
_cell.length_b   1.000
_cell.length_c   1.000
_cell.angle_alpha   90.00
_cell.angle_beta   90.00
_cell.angle_gamma   90.00
#
_symmetry.space_group_name_H-M   'P 1'
#
loop_
_entity.id
_entity.type
_entity.pdbx_description
1 polymer ?
#
loop_
_entity_poly.entity_id
_entity_poly.type
_entity_poly.pdbx_seq_one_letter_code
_entity_poly.pdbx_strand_id
1 'polypeptide(L)' 'MEDSNQHLKTLLQNTDNAFKALMREPDSIALNQAYDDAKAELDTYMVSLKHTLSQRQEQQKHHRGR' A
#
# COMPACT_ATOMS: atom_id res chain seq x y z
N MET A 1 -11.26 -7.72 8.07
CA MET A 1 -9.80 -7.53 8.20
C MET A 1 -9.04 -8.29 7.10
N GLU A 2 -9.56 -9.42 6.61
CA GLU A 2 -8.94 -10.20 5.52
C GLU A 2 -8.88 -9.45 4.19
N ASP A 3 -9.93 -8.69 3.87
CA ASP A 3 -10.02 -7.86 2.66
C ASP A 3 -8.88 -6.83 2.55
N SER A 4 -8.53 -6.19 3.67
CA SER A 4 -7.42 -5.23 3.74
C SER A 4 -6.06 -5.89 3.45
N ASN A 5 -5.88 -7.12 3.90
CA ASN A 5 -4.63 -7.85 3.71
C ASN A 5 -4.52 -8.40 2.28
N GLN A 6 -5.65 -8.81 1.68
CA GLN A 6 -5.75 -9.14 0.26
C GLN A 6 -5.43 -7.94 -0.62
N HIS A 7 -6.03 -6.78 -0.33
CA HIS A 7 -5.80 -5.56 -1.10
C HIS A 7 -4.33 -5.12 -1.03
N LEU A 8 -3.72 -5.11 0.16
CA LEU A 8 -2.29 -4.82 0.31
C LEU A 8 -1.40 -5.78 -0.51
N LYS A 9 -1.71 -7.08 -0.49
CA LYS A 9 -1.00 -8.07 -1.30
C LYS A 9 -1.10 -7.77 -2.79
N THR A 10 -2.28 -7.40 -3.26
CA THR A 10 -2.51 -7.04 -4.66
C THR A 10 -1.71 -5.79 -5.04
N LEU A 11 -1.72 -4.74 -4.20
CA LEU A 11 -0.94 -3.53 -4.44
C LEU A 11 0.56 -3.81 -4.50
N LEU A 12 1.08 -4.64 -3.59
CA LEU A 12 2.48 -5.06 -3.59
C LEU A 12 2.83 -5.84 -4.86
N GLN A 13 1.98 -6.79 -5.26
CA GLN A 13 2.19 -7.58 -6.46
C GLN A 13 2.13 -6.72 -7.73
N ASN A 14 1.21 -5.74 -7.79
CA ASN A 14 1.11 -4.81 -8.90
C ASN A 14 2.36 -3.92 -9.01
N THR A 15 2.81 -3.39 -7.87
CA THR A 15 4.04 -2.56 -7.79
C THR A 15 5.27 -3.35 -8.20
N ASP A 16 5.40 -4.61 -7.75
CA ASP A 16 6.52 -5.49 -8.09
C ASP A 16 6.54 -5.84 -9.58
N ASN A 17 5.38 -6.10 -10.18
CA ASN A 17 5.27 -6.34 -11.62
C ASN A 17 5.62 -5.10 -12.45
N ALA A 18 5.11 -3.92 -12.06
CA ALA A 18 5.44 -2.65 -12.70
C ALA A 18 6.95 -2.34 -12.59
N PHE A 19 7.53 -2.60 -11.42
CA PHE A 19 8.96 -2.43 -11.20
C PHE A 19 9.80 -3.39 -12.04
N LYS A 20 9.42 -4.67 -12.14
CA LYS A 20 10.09 -5.65 -13.01
C LYS A 20 10.02 -5.27 -14.48
N ALA A 21 8.89 -4.73 -14.93
CA ALA A 21 8.73 -4.23 -16.29
C ALA A 21 9.63 -3.01 -16.51
N LEU A 22 9.62 -2.04 -15.59
CA LEU A 22 10.47 -0.86 -15.64
C LEU A 22 11.96 -1.21 -15.60
N MET A 23 12.37 -2.22 -14.83
CA MET A 23 13.76 -2.71 -14.82
C MET A 23 14.20 -3.30 -16.15
N ARG A 24 13.28 -3.85 -16.94
CA ARG A 24 13.58 -4.36 -18.29
C ARG A 24 13.67 -3.24 -19.31
N GLU A 25 12.85 -2.20 -19.16
CA GLU A 25 12.76 -1.08 -20.09
C GLU A 25 12.70 0.26 -19.32
N PRO A 26 13.85 0.73 -18.78
CA PRO A 26 13.90 1.91 -17.90
C PRO A 26 13.64 3.24 -18.62
N ASP A 27 13.86 3.29 -19.93
CA ASP A 27 13.55 4.46 -20.78
C ASP A 27 12.06 4.56 -21.14
N SER A 28 11.26 3.55 -20.81
CA SER A 28 9.84 3.55 -21.13
C SER A 28 9.07 4.46 -20.18
N ILE A 29 8.69 5.63 -20.68
CA ILE A 29 7.89 6.62 -19.93
C ILE A 29 6.59 5.99 -19.41
N ALA A 30 5.94 5.14 -20.21
CA ALA A 30 4.71 4.47 -19.82
C ALA A 30 4.91 3.51 -18.63
N LEU A 31 6.01 2.75 -18.60
CA LEU A 31 6.32 1.86 -17.47
C LEU A 31 6.75 2.65 -16.24
N ASN A 32 7.44 3.77 -16.43
CA ASN A 32 7.82 4.65 -15.33
C ASN A 32 6.59 5.29 -14.69
N GLN A 33 5.62 5.75 -15.50
CA GLN A 33 4.34 6.23 -15.02
C GLN A 33 3.54 5.12 -14.31
N ALA A 34 3.44 3.92 -14.90
CA ALA A 34 2.74 2.81 -14.28
C ALA A 34 3.33 2.40 -12.92
N TYR A 35 4.66 2.45 -12.78
CA TYR A 35 5.32 2.20 -11.51
C TYR A 35 5.07 3.33 -10.49
N ASP A 36 5.09 4.59 -10.93
CA ASP A 36 4.82 5.74 -10.06
C ASP A 36 3.37 5.73 -9.53
N ASP A 37 2.39 5.44 -10.41
CA ASP A 37 0.98 5.25 -10.03
C ASP A 37 0.82 4.10 -9.02
N ALA A 38 1.41 2.93 -9.29
CA ALA A 38 1.34 1.78 -8.39
C ALA A 38 1.96 2.09 -7.02
N LYS A 39 3.06 2.84 -7.00
CA LYS A 39 3.74 3.26 -5.77
C LYS A 39 2.88 4.27 -4.99
N ALA A 40 2.27 5.23 -5.67
CA ALA A 40 1.38 6.22 -5.05
C ALA A 40 0.14 5.56 -4.42
N GLU A 41 -0.43 4.57 -5.11
CA GLU A 41 -1.56 3.78 -4.61
C GLU A 41 -1.17 2.96 -3.36
N LEU A 42 -0.01 2.30 -3.39
CA LEU A 42 0.53 1.57 -2.24
C LEU A 42 0.80 2.49 -1.04
N ASP A 43 1.40 3.66 -1.25
CA ASP A 43 1.66 4.63 -0.19
C ASP A 43 0.35 5.13 0.46
N THR A 44 -0.61 5.55 -0.37
CA THR A 44 -1.94 6.01 0.09
C THR A 44 -2.63 4.94 0.94
N TYR A 45 -2.55 3.68 0.49
CA TYR A 45 -3.11 2.56 1.22
C TYR A 45 -2.40 2.31 2.55
N MET A 46 -1.06 2.32 2.58
CA MET A 46 -0.27 2.15 3.80
C MET A 46 -0.55 3.26 4.82
N VAL A 47 -0.68 4.51 4.38
CA VAL A 47 -1.04 5.65 5.25
C VAL A 47 -2.42 5.42 5.87
N SER A 48 -3.40 5.04 5.05
CA SER A 48 -4.77 4.76 5.51
C SER A 48 -4.83 3.57 6.48
N LEU A 49 -4.05 2.53 6.19
CA LEU A 49 -3.94 1.35 7.05
C LEU A 49 -3.30 1.70 8.40
N LYS A 50 -2.20 2.44 8.39
CA LYS A 50 -1.52 2.91 9.61
C LYS A 50 -2.46 3.77 10.45
N HIS A 51 -3.21 4.67 9.82
CA HIS A 51 -4.19 5.49 10.52
C HIS A 51 -5.28 4.63 11.17
N THR A 52 -5.83 3.66 10.44
CA THR A 52 -6.84 2.72 10.95
C THR A 52 -6.31 1.88 12.12
N LEU A 53 -5.06 1.41 12.04
CA LEU A 53 -4.42 0.64 13.11
C LEU A 53 -4.16 1.51 14.35
N SER A 54 -3.67 2.73 14.18
CA SER A 54 -3.45 3.69 15.28
C SER A 54 -4.75 3.99 16.01
N GLN A 55 -5.81 4.31 15.27
CA GLN A 55 -7.15 4.57 15.82
C GLN A 55 -7.68 3.40 16.66
N ARG A 56 -7.49 2.15 16.19
CA ARG A 56 -7.88 0.95 16.96
C ARG A 56 -7.04 0.72 18.21
N GLN A 57 -5.76 1.11 18.18
CA GLN A 57 -4.87 0.98 19.32
C GLN A 57 -5.21 2.00 20.42
N GLU A 58 -5.60 3.21 20.03
CA GLU A 58 -6.07 4.27 20.92
C GLU A 58 -7.41 3.90 21.58
N GLN A 59 -8.36 3.33 20.82
CA GLN A 59 -9.64 2.84 21.36
C GLN A 59 -9.46 1.71 22.38
N GLN A 60 -8.50 0.80 22.17
CA GLN A 60 -8.22 -0.29 23.12
C GLN A 60 -7.56 0.20 24.42
N LYS A 61 -6.71 1.24 24.35
CA LYS A 61 -6.14 1.87 25.56
C LYS A 61 -7.21 2.55 26.40
N HIS A 62 -8.21 3.17 25.77
CA HIS A 62 -9.26 3.89 26.48
C HIS A 62 -10.26 2.98 27.20
N HIS A 63 -10.41 1.72 26.78
CA HIS A 63 -11.33 0.76 27.40
C HIS A 63 -10.73 -0.01 28.59
N ARG A 64 -9.41 0.04 28.79
CA ARG A 64 -8.70 -0.71 29.84
C ARG A 64 -8.38 0.12 31.09
N GLY A 65 -8.89 1.35 31.16
CA GLY A 65 -8.65 2.31 32.23
C GLY A 65 -9.91 2.75 32.99
N ARG A 66 -10.99 1.96 32.98
CA ARG A 66 -12.22 2.28 33.71
C ARG A 66 -12.64 1.16 34.64
#